data_AF-A0A0A2AA16-F1
#
_entry.id   AF-A0A0A2AA16-F1
#
_cell.length_a   1.000
_cell.length_b   1.000
_cell.length_c   1.000
_cell.angle_alpha   90.00
_cell.angle_beta   90.00
_cell.angle_gamma   90.00
#
_symmetry.space_group_name_H-M   'P 1'
#
loop_
_entity.id
_entity.type
_entity.pdbx_description
1 polymer ?
#
loop_
_entity_poly.entity_id
_entity_poly.type
_entity_poly.pdbx_seq_one_letter_code
_entity_poly.pdbx_strand_id
1 'polypeptide(L)'
;MFNYFRKRFSRRSKQKGINGFTLAELLVASTISAVVLGIAYSLVNVILTSNKNDNTNIALSTKIENALDFVVDEVKSSKNVISSWSGIPSRCVPQNKGEFVLGLTLPDQALTNDSYKNKNNVNWKKVDCPIVYTLQQDTNYKGRGGSYKLFRDGPQLDQKGFYIPTKISRTIISDRIKYQPDDVMPCDNIRGWTQRKVKGIIICTAPFNKAAEIGISAETVLQGNKYSTITKSSGGYAKIQDENLIGDIGSSFFNLSNKQQPCSTPPCCVFGTCSTTNEQTYYIDVSGSMRGCRAKGKNCLEAAKEEVMKNINKLNPGVMLQVVKFNSYSTFLWPGGSKAINPDTKAQAINFVRHLRPGGGTNPWSGLMKSIQDQNVSQIILISDGYTSSYGGCNGRYQKYADCFSQYNKQREAAGWDPVKVDSISIGLDFCRSGGWMGEISNKTNGKCSVIR
;
A
#
# COMPACT_ATOMS: atom_id res chain seq x y z
N MET A 1 -51.33 4.97 -64.21
CA MET A 1 -50.96 6.32 -64.69
C MET A 1 -49.62 6.20 -65.41
N PHE A 2 -49.62 6.51 -66.70
CA PHE A 2 -48.48 6.52 -67.65
C PHE A 2 -47.72 5.21 -67.94
N ASN A 3 -48.33 4.45 -68.85
CA ASN A 3 -47.70 4.00 -70.10
C ASN A 3 -46.51 4.87 -70.55
N TYR A 4 -45.49 4.27 -71.19
CA TYR A 4 -45.26 4.33 -72.65
C TYR A 4 -43.79 3.98 -73.02
N PHE A 5 -43.64 3.43 -74.23
CA PHE A 5 -42.39 3.16 -74.98
C PHE A 5 -41.63 1.83 -74.82
N ARG A 6 -42.35 0.79 -75.24
CA ARG A 6 -41.95 -0.16 -76.28
C ARG A 6 -41.36 0.57 -77.51
N LYS A 7 -40.09 0.34 -77.88
CA LYS A 7 -39.64 0.08 -79.28
C LYS A 7 -38.10 0.01 -79.43
N ARG A 8 -37.66 -1.17 -79.86
CA ARG A 8 -36.93 -1.36 -81.13
C ARG A 8 -35.51 -0.76 -81.21
N PHE A 9 -34.53 -1.54 -80.77
CA PHE A 9 -33.22 -1.61 -81.45
C PHE A 9 -32.88 -3.07 -81.77
N SER A 10 -33.52 -3.58 -82.82
CA SER A 10 -32.96 -4.61 -83.67
C SER A 10 -31.79 -3.98 -84.43
N ARG A 11 -30.58 -4.06 -83.87
CA ARG A 11 -29.34 -3.96 -84.64
C ARG A 11 -28.74 -5.34 -84.70
N ARG A 12 -28.86 -5.97 -85.87
CA ARG A 12 -28.01 -7.08 -86.31
C ARG A 12 -26.56 -6.62 -86.18
N SER A 13 -25.94 -6.90 -85.04
CA SER A 13 -24.49 -6.94 -84.95
C SER A 13 -24.05 -8.16 -85.75
N LYS A 14 -23.35 -7.92 -86.87
CA LYS A 14 -22.62 -8.95 -87.59
C LYS A 14 -21.87 -9.79 -86.55
N GLN A 15 -22.22 -11.07 -86.40
CA GLN A 15 -21.33 -12.03 -85.77
C GLN A 15 -20.04 -12.02 -86.58
N LYS A 16 -19.06 -11.22 -86.16
CA LYS A 16 -17.66 -11.54 -86.43
C LYS A 16 -17.51 -12.95 -85.87
N GLY A 17 -17.09 -13.90 -86.72
CA GLY A 17 -16.71 -15.22 -86.26
C GLY A 17 -15.79 -15.04 -85.07
N ILE A 18 -16.27 -15.42 -83.90
CA ILE A 18 -15.45 -15.47 -82.71
C ILE A 18 -14.46 -16.57 -83.05
N ASN A 19 -13.25 -16.20 -83.44
CA ASN A 19 -12.15 -17.16 -83.49
C ASN A 19 -12.09 -17.73 -82.08
N GLY A 20 -12.54 -18.98 -81.94
CA GLY A 20 -12.48 -19.68 -80.67
C GLY A 20 -11.02 -19.68 -80.19
N PHE A 21 -10.83 -19.68 -78.88
CA PHE A 21 -9.51 -19.77 -78.29
C PHE A 21 -8.78 -20.99 -78.87
N THR A 22 -7.55 -20.79 -79.32
CA THR A 22 -6.71 -21.91 -79.71
C THR A 22 -6.40 -22.76 -78.49
N LEU A 23 -6.17 -24.07 -78.68
CA LEU A 23 -5.86 -25.00 -77.58
C LEU A 23 -4.68 -24.49 -76.72
N ALA A 24 -3.69 -23.85 -77.36
CA ALA A 24 -2.55 -23.24 -76.70
C ALA A 24 -2.94 -22.05 -75.79
N GLU A 25 -3.79 -21.14 -76.26
CA GLU A 25 -4.28 -20.01 -75.46
C GLU A 25 -5.10 -20.48 -74.25
N LEU A 26 -5.91 -21.53 -74.42
CA LEU A 26 -6.72 -22.09 -73.34
C LEU A 26 -5.85 -22.76 -72.27
N LEU A 27 -4.77 -23.41 -72.68
CA LEU A 27 -3.80 -24.05 -71.77
C LEU A 27 -2.96 -23.01 -71.02
N VAL A 28 -2.53 -21.93 -71.68
CA VAL A 28 -1.84 -20.81 -71.04
C VAL A 28 -2.77 -20.08 -70.07
N ALA A 29 -4.02 -19.81 -70.45
CA ALA A 29 -4.99 -19.19 -69.55
C ALA A 29 -5.30 -20.07 -68.33
N SER A 30 -5.40 -21.39 -68.52
CA SER A 30 -5.61 -22.36 -67.43
C SER A 30 -4.43 -22.40 -66.46
N THR A 31 -3.20 -22.45 -66.97
CA THR A 31 -1.98 -22.47 -66.15
C THR A 31 -1.78 -21.17 -65.37
N ILE A 32 -1.97 -20.01 -66.00
CA ILE A 32 -1.92 -18.71 -65.32
C ILE A 32 -3.00 -18.65 -64.23
N SER A 33 -4.22 -19.08 -64.53
CA SER A 33 -5.31 -19.11 -63.54
C SER A 33 -4.99 -20.02 -62.36
N ALA A 34 -4.41 -21.20 -62.61
CA ALA A 34 -4.00 -22.13 -61.56
C ALA A 34 -2.89 -21.54 -60.68
N VAL A 35 -1.90 -20.86 -61.26
CA VAL A 35 -0.84 -20.18 -60.51
C VAL A 35 -1.40 -19.05 -59.65
N VAL A 36 -2.25 -18.19 -60.23
CA VAL A 36 -2.88 -17.08 -59.50
C VAL A 36 -3.75 -17.60 -58.36
N LEU A 37 -4.55 -18.64 -58.59
CA LEU A 37 -5.35 -19.29 -57.55
C LEU A 37 -4.48 -19.94 -56.46
N GLY A 38 -3.35 -20.55 -56.84
CA GLY A 38 -2.38 -21.10 -55.89
C GLY A 38 -1.75 -20.04 -54.98
N ILE A 39 -1.34 -18.91 -55.56
CA ILE A 39 -0.80 -17.76 -54.80
C ILE A 39 -1.89 -17.18 -53.89
N ALA A 40 -3.10 -16.96 -54.41
CA ALA A 40 -4.22 -16.44 -53.63
C ALA A 40 -4.56 -17.36 -52.44
N TYR A 41 -4.64 -18.67 -52.67
CA TYR A 41 -4.86 -19.66 -51.61
C TYR A 41 -3.75 -19.63 -50.56
N SER A 42 -2.49 -19.55 -50.97
CA SER A 42 -1.35 -19.45 -50.05
C SER A 42 -1.42 -18.19 -49.19
N LEU A 43 -1.71 -17.03 -49.79
CA LEU A 43 -1.85 -15.77 -49.06
C LEU A 43 -3.01 -15.80 -48.07
N VAL A 44 -4.16 -16.35 -48.47
CA VAL A 44 -5.32 -16.53 -47.59
C VAL A 44 -4.98 -17.43 -46.42
N ASN A 45 -4.28 -18.55 -46.63
CA ASN A 45 -3.84 -19.43 -45.55
C ASN A 45 -2.87 -18.75 -44.60
N VAL A 46 -1.94 -17.92 -45.09
CA VAL A 46 -1.03 -17.14 -44.24
C VAL A 46 -1.83 -16.16 -43.37
N ILE A 47 -2.78 -15.43 -43.95
CA ILE A 47 -3.63 -14.46 -43.23
C ILE A 47 -4.50 -15.18 -42.18
N LEU A 48 -5.15 -16.29 -42.55
CA LEU A 48 -5.99 -17.07 -41.64
C LEU A 48 -5.18 -17.64 -40.47
N THR A 49 -3.98 -18.16 -40.75
CA THR A 49 -3.08 -18.70 -39.72
C THR A 49 -2.58 -17.59 -38.80
N SER A 50 -2.25 -16.42 -39.35
CA SER A 50 -1.87 -15.23 -38.57
C SER A 50 -3.00 -14.79 -37.64
N ASN A 51 -4.21 -14.57 -38.18
CA ASN A 51 -5.37 -14.16 -37.41
C ASN A 51 -5.71 -15.17 -36.29
N LYS A 52 -5.57 -16.47 -36.57
CA LYS A 52 -5.80 -17.50 -35.56
C LYS A 52 -4.75 -17.45 -34.44
N ASN A 53 -3.49 -17.23 -34.79
CA ASN A 53 -2.40 -17.08 -33.81
C ASN A 53 -2.60 -15.81 -32.96
N ASP A 54 -3.00 -14.70 -33.57
CA ASP A 54 -3.29 -13.44 -32.88
C ASP A 54 -4.46 -13.61 -31.90
N ASN A 55 -5.54 -14.27 -32.32
CA ASN A 55 -6.67 -14.59 -31.43
C ASN A 55 -6.23 -15.44 -30.24
N THR A 56 -5.37 -16.45 -30.44
CA THR A 56 -4.85 -17.25 -29.32
C THR A 56 -3.94 -16.46 -28.38
N ASN A 57 -3.17 -15.50 -28.90
CA ASN A 57 -2.32 -14.63 -28.10
C ASN A 57 -3.14 -13.65 -27.26
N ILE A 58 -4.15 -13.04 -27.86
CA ILE A 58 -5.09 -12.15 -27.16
C ILE A 58 -5.79 -12.92 -26.04
N ALA A 59 -6.31 -14.12 -26.33
CA ALA A 59 -6.98 -14.94 -25.32
C ALA A 59 -6.06 -15.32 -24.15
N LEU A 60 -4.79 -15.65 -24.43
CA LEU A 60 -3.81 -15.91 -23.39
C LEU A 60 -3.51 -14.64 -22.58
N SER A 61 -3.29 -13.50 -23.24
CA SER A 61 -3.05 -12.19 -22.59
C SER A 61 -4.18 -11.82 -21.64
N THR A 62 -5.43 -11.87 -22.11
CA THR A 62 -6.61 -11.54 -21.30
C THR A 62 -6.73 -12.48 -20.11
N LYS A 63 -6.41 -13.77 -20.27
CA LYS A 63 -6.43 -14.73 -19.15
C LYS A 63 -5.39 -14.40 -18.09
N ILE A 64 -4.18 -14.00 -18.49
CA ILE A 64 -3.13 -13.60 -17.55
C ILE A 64 -3.46 -12.27 -16.88
N GLU A 65 -4.01 -11.30 -17.61
CA GLU A 65 -4.47 -10.02 -17.05
C GLU A 65 -5.57 -10.23 -16.01
N ASN A 66 -6.60 -11.03 -16.32
CA ASN A 66 -7.66 -11.37 -15.37
C ASN A 66 -7.12 -12.09 -14.13
N ALA A 67 -6.13 -12.99 -14.29
CA ALA A 67 -5.50 -13.67 -13.18
C ALA A 67 -4.70 -12.71 -12.29
N LEU A 68 -3.94 -11.80 -12.90
CA LEU A 68 -3.17 -10.77 -12.19
C LEU A 68 -4.10 -9.83 -11.43
N ASP A 69 -5.14 -9.31 -12.07
CA ASP A 69 -6.12 -8.42 -11.45
C ASP A 69 -6.81 -9.09 -10.28
N PHE A 70 -7.20 -10.36 -10.44
CA PHE A 70 -7.81 -11.14 -9.36
C PHE A 70 -6.85 -11.27 -8.16
N VAL A 71 -5.58 -11.67 -8.38
CA VAL A 71 -4.63 -11.84 -7.28
C VAL A 71 -4.29 -10.50 -6.63
N VAL A 72 -4.12 -9.44 -7.43
CA VAL A 72 -3.80 -8.09 -6.95
C VAL A 72 -4.95 -7.49 -6.16
N ASP A 73 -6.19 -7.71 -6.57
CA ASP A 73 -7.36 -7.27 -5.80
C ASP A 73 -7.50 -8.05 -4.49
N GLU A 74 -7.14 -9.33 -4.47
CA GLU A 74 -7.06 -10.06 -3.21
C GLU A 74 -5.93 -9.54 -2.32
N VAL A 75 -4.75 -9.21 -2.86
CA VAL A 75 -3.66 -8.55 -2.12
C VAL A 75 -4.17 -7.22 -1.53
N LYS A 76 -4.88 -6.40 -2.31
CA LYS A 76 -5.49 -5.15 -1.83
C LYS A 76 -6.52 -5.38 -0.73
N SER A 77 -7.28 -6.48 -0.80
CA SER A 77 -8.27 -6.88 0.21
C SER A 77 -7.68 -7.65 1.39
N SER A 78 -6.39 -7.99 1.33
CA SER A 78 -5.73 -8.77 2.37
C SER A 78 -5.33 -7.88 3.54
N LYS A 79 -5.21 -8.52 4.69
CA LYS A 79 -4.57 -7.97 5.88
C LYS A 79 -3.06 -7.98 5.72
N ASN A 80 -2.48 -9.14 5.37
CA ASN A 80 -1.04 -9.38 5.23
C ASN A 80 -0.73 -10.40 4.15
N VAL A 81 0.45 -10.25 3.55
CA VAL A 81 1.06 -11.19 2.61
C VAL A 81 1.92 -12.21 3.37
N ILE A 82 1.80 -13.47 3.01
CA ILE A 82 2.59 -14.58 3.56
C ILE A 82 3.49 -15.09 2.43
N SER A 83 4.80 -15.10 2.70
CA SER A 83 5.80 -15.50 1.70
C SER A 83 6.18 -16.97 1.78
N SER A 84 5.78 -17.73 2.81
CA SER A 84 6.14 -19.16 2.90
C SER A 84 5.09 -20.03 3.60
N TRP A 85 5.18 -21.34 3.39
CA TRP A 85 4.35 -22.33 4.08
C TRP A 85 4.39 -22.24 5.61
N SER A 86 5.49 -21.76 6.19
CA SER A 86 5.64 -21.63 7.65
C SER A 86 4.65 -20.63 8.27
N GLY A 87 4.16 -19.66 7.48
CA GLY A 87 3.16 -18.70 7.92
C GLY A 87 1.72 -19.20 7.81
N ILE A 88 1.49 -20.40 7.25
CA ILE A 88 0.15 -20.97 7.07
C ILE A 88 -0.16 -21.94 8.22
N PRO A 89 -1.28 -21.77 8.94
CA PRO A 89 -1.70 -22.73 9.95
C PRO A 89 -1.83 -24.14 9.34
N SER A 90 -1.30 -25.17 10.02
CA SER A 90 -1.26 -26.55 9.52
C SER A 90 -2.63 -27.07 9.06
N ARG A 91 -3.72 -26.69 9.73
CA ARG A 91 -5.11 -27.04 9.36
C ARG A 91 -5.58 -26.45 8.02
N CYS A 92 -4.95 -25.39 7.55
CA CYS A 92 -5.29 -24.65 6.34
C CYS A 92 -4.39 -25.00 5.16
N VAL A 93 -3.42 -25.89 5.35
CA VAL A 93 -2.51 -26.29 4.29
C VAL A 93 -3.26 -27.27 3.36
N PRO A 94 -3.37 -26.98 2.06
CA PRO A 94 -4.10 -27.84 1.13
C PRO A 94 -3.45 -29.22 1.04
N GLN A 95 -4.28 -30.27 0.93
CA GLN A 95 -3.83 -31.66 0.87
C GLN A 95 -2.89 -31.91 -0.31
N ASN A 96 -3.19 -31.32 -1.47
CA ASN A 96 -2.33 -31.39 -2.65
C ASN A 96 -1.34 -30.22 -2.64
N LYS A 97 -0.29 -30.35 -1.82
CA LYS A 97 0.80 -29.36 -1.75
C LYS A 97 1.46 -29.21 -3.12
N GLY A 98 1.12 -28.12 -3.81
CA GLY A 98 1.88 -27.62 -4.95
C GLY A 98 3.07 -26.77 -4.49
N GLU A 99 3.70 -26.09 -5.45
CA GLU A 99 4.71 -25.08 -5.15
C GLU A 99 4.03 -23.82 -4.61
N PHE A 100 4.54 -23.28 -3.50
CA PHE A 100 3.97 -22.11 -2.84
C PHE A 100 4.32 -20.84 -3.61
N VAL A 101 3.29 -20.11 -4.02
CA VAL A 101 3.43 -18.81 -4.70
C VAL A 101 3.30 -17.68 -3.69
N LEU A 102 2.13 -17.59 -3.05
CA LEU A 102 1.72 -16.48 -2.21
C LEU A 102 0.65 -16.93 -1.22
N GLY A 103 0.67 -16.43 0.01
CA GLY A 103 -0.44 -16.55 0.95
C GLY A 103 -0.97 -15.17 1.34
N LEU A 104 -2.25 -15.06 1.66
CA LEU A 104 -2.91 -13.82 2.04
C LEU A 104 -3.75 -14.06 3.29
N THR A 105 -3.41 -13.36 4.37
CA THR A 105 -4.25 -13.32 5.57
C THR A 105 -5.39 -12.37 5.30
N LEU A 106 -6.63 -12.77 5.59
CA LEU A 106 -7.80 -11.91 5.46
C LEU A 106 -8.07 -11.16 6.79
N PRO A 107 -8.64 -9.95 6.74
CA PRO A 107 -9.12 -9.29 7.95
C PRO A 107 -10.34 -10.00 8.52
N ASP A 108 -10.77 -9.58 9.72
CA ASP A 108 -12.09 -9.94 10.22
C ASP A 108 -13.15 -9.27 9.35
N GLN A 109 -14.22 -10.01 9.01
CA GLN A 109 -15.21 -9.53 8.04
C GLN A 109 -16.63 -9.68 8.57
N ALA A 110 -17.46 -8.70 8.21
CA ALA A 110 -18.89 -8.82 8.31
C ALA A 110 -19.40 -9.79 7.24
N LEU A 111 -20.23 -10.76 7.63
CA LEU A 111 -20.77 -11.78 6.72
C LEU A 111 -22.02 -11.33 5.98
N THR A 112 -22.63 -10.22 6.39
CA THR A 112 -23.84 -9.68 5.78
C THR A 112 -23.81 -8.16 5.80
N ASN A 113 -24.50 -7.54 4.84
CA ASN A 113 -24.63 -6.07 4.78
C ASN A 113 -25.33 -5.51 6.03
N ASP A 114 -26.22 -6.29 6.66
CA ASP A 114 -26.93 -5.89 7.88
C ASP A 114 -25.98 -5.76 9.09
N SER A 115 -24.83 -6.44 9.06
CA SER A 115 -23.81 -6.30 10.10
C SER A 115 -23.23 -4.87 10.14
N TYR A 116 -23.32 -4.11 9.04
CA TYR A 116 -22.90 -2.70 9.00
C TYR A 116 -23.98 -1.71 9.45
N LYS A 117 -25.25 -2.16 9.61
CA LYS A 117 -26.36 -1.28 10.01
C LYS A 117 -26.36 -0.95 11.50
N ASN A 118 -25.83 -1.84 12.35
CA ASN A 118 -25.72 -1.63 13.79
C ASN A 118 -24.32 -1.12 14.18
N LYS A 119 -24.16 0.20 14.25
CA LYS A 119 -22.89 0.87 14.62
C LYS A 119 -22.31 0.44 15.98
N ASN A 120 -23.14 -0.12 16.87
CA ASN A 120 -22.74 -0.43 18.25
C ASN A 120 -22.38 -1.90 18.47
N ASN A 121 -22.61 -2.80 17.49
CA ASN A 121 -22.34 -4.24 17.66
C ASN A 121 -22.20 -4.95 16.30
N VAL A 122 -21.12 -4.65 15.57
CA VAL A 122 -20.80 -5.35 14.32
C VAL A 122 -20.25 -6.74 14.68
N ASN A 123 -20.96 -7.79 14.27
CA ASN A 123 -20.54 -9.18 14.48
C ASN A 123 -19.45 -9.56 13.47
N TRP A 124 -18.23 -9.10 13.74
CA TRP A 124 -17.05 -9.44 12.94
C TRP A 124 -16.74 -10.92 13.10
N LYS A 125 -16.75 -11.67 11.99
CA LYS A 125 -16.33 -13.07 12.00
C LYS A 125 -14.91 -13.18 11.46
N LYS A 126 -14.07 -13.85 12.23
CA LYS A 126 -12.71 -14.17 11.83
C LYS A 126 -12.74 -15.22 10.73
N VAL A 127 -12.04 -14.94 9.63
CA VAL A 127 -11.79 -15.94 8.59
C VAL A 127 -10.61 -16.80 9.04
N ASP A 128 -10.87 -18.08 9.27
CA ASP A 128 -9.92 -18.94 10.00
C ASP A 128 -8.72 -19.38 9.15
N CYS A 129 -8.90 -19.48 7.82
CA CYS A 129 -7.85 -19.87 6.89
C CYS A 129 -7.48 -18.75 5.91
N PRO A 130 -6.18 -18.52 5.68
CA PRO A 130 -5.71 -17.59 4.66
C PRO A 130 -6.03 -18.10 3.25
N ILE A 131 -5.99 -17.20 2.27
CA ILE A 131 -5.98 -17.60 0.86
C ILE A 131 -4.56 -18.00 0.49
N VAL A 132 -4.40 -19.12 -0.21
CA VAL A 132 -3.11 -19.65 -0.62
C VAL A 132 -3.11 -19.88 -2.12
N TYR A 133 -2.11 -19.32 -2.79
CA TYR A 133 -1.82 -19.54 -4.19
C TYR A 133 -0.75 -20.60 -4.36
N THR A 134 -1.07 -21.65 -5.13
CA THR A 134 -0.15 -22.76 -5.41
C THR A 134 -0.02 -23.02 -6.90
N LEU A 135 1.17 -23.43 -7.33
CA LEU A 135 1.40 -23.95 -8.67
C LEU A 135 1.44 -25.47 -8.65
N GLN A 136 0.74 -26.09 -9.60
CA GLN A 136 0.83 -27.52 -9.86
C GLN A 136 1.05 -27.77 -11.34
N GLN A 137 1.84 -28.79 -11.65
CA GLN A 137 2.14 -29.14 -13.03
C GLN A 137 0.89 -29.64 -13.76
N ASP A 138 0.70 -29.18 -14.99
CA ASP A 138 -0.32 -29.64 -15.92
C ASP A 138 0.22 -30.81 -16.75
N THR A 139 -0.08 -32.03 -16.34
CA THR A 139 0.34 -33.25 -17.03
C THR A 139 -0.29 -33.42 -18.41
N ASN A 140 -1.37 -32.70 -18.70
CA ASN A 140 -2.10 -32.81 -19.97
C ASN A 140 -1.58 -31.87 -21.06
N TYR A 141 -0.67 -30.96 -20.71
CA TYR A 141 -0.13 -29.99 -21.64
C TYR A 141 1.04 -30.58 -22.46
N LYS A 142 0.95 -30.46 -23.78
CA LYS A 142 1.90 -31.06 -24.74
C LYS A 142 2.99 -30.09 -25.25
N GLY A 143 3.10 -28.89 -24.67
CA GLY A 143 4.12 -27.91 -25.06
C GLY A 143 5.50 -28.17 -24.45
N ARG A 144 6.49 -27.36 -24.84
CA ARG A 144 7.90 -27.58 -24.50
C ARG A 144 8.21 -27.07 -23.09
N GLY A 145 8.65 -27.96 -22.19
CA GLY A 145 9.09 -27.59 -20.84
C GLY A 145 8.03 -27.73 -19.74
N GLY A 146 6.82 -28.20 -20.08
CA GLY A 146 5.72 -28.38 -19.14
C GLY A 146 5.01 -27.07 -18.79
N SER A 147 3.71 -27.17 -18.49
CA SER A 147 2.86 -26.07 -18.08
C SER A 147 2.46 -26.24 -16.62
N TYR A 148 2.15 -25.14 -15.94
CA TYR A 148 1.64 -25.14 -14.58
C TYR A 148 0.27 -24.44 -14.52
N LYS A 149 -0.56 -24.91 -13.60
CA LYS A 149 -1.84 -24.29 -13.23
C LYS A 149 -1.66 -23.54 -11.92
N LEU A 150 -2.09 -22.28 -11.91
CA LEU A 150 -2.19 -21.47 -10.71
C LEU A 150 -3.53 -21.75 -10.06
N PHE A 151 -3.47 -22.30 -8.85
CA PHE A 151 -4.62 -22.56 -8.02
C PHE A 151 -4.69 -21.57 -6.88
N ARG A 152 -5.92 -21.22 -6.51
CA ARG A 152 -6.28 -20.50 -5.31
C ARG A 152 -7.02 -21.44 -4.38
N ASP A 153 -6.46 -21.71 -3.22
CA ASP A 153 -7.07 -22.46 -2.13
C ASP A 153 -7.49 -21.47 -1.05
N GLY A 154 -8.76 -21.42 -0.67
CA GLY A 154 -9.22 -20.48 0.34
C GLY A 154 -10.75 -20.39 0.48
N PRO A 155 -11.25 -19.49 1.33
CA PRO A 155 -12.68 -19.23 1.48
C PRO A 155 -13.33 -18.84 0.15
N GLN A 156 -14.54 -19.35 -0.09
CA GLN A 156 -15.37 -18.99 -1.25
C GLN A 156 -15.93 -17.59 -1.10
N LEU A 157 -16.18 -16.93 -2.24
CA LEU A 157 -16.96 -15.70 -2.30
C LEU A 157 -18.44 -16.06 -2.52
N ASP A 158 -19.34 -15.35 -1.84
CA ASP A 158 -20.76 -15.41 -2.13
C ASP A 158 -21.10 -14.56 -3.38
N GLN A 159 -22.37 -14.56 -3.80
CA GLN A 159 -22.84 -13.79 -4.96
C GLN A 159 -22.67 -12.27 -4.79
N LYS A 160 -22.47 -11.79 -3.56
CA LYS A 160 -22.29 -10.38 -3.22
C LYS A 160 -20.81 -10.02 -3.03
N GLY A 161 -19.89 -10.97 -3.18
CA GLY A 161 -18.45 -10.76 -3.05
C GLY A 161 -17.92 -10.85 -1.62
N PHE A 162 -18.68 -11.38 -0.66
CA PHE A 162 -18.20 -11.60 0.71
C PHE A 162 -17.59 -13.00 0.85
N TYR A 163 -16.54 -13.10 1.65
CA TYR A 163 -15.94 -14.39 1.97
C TYR A 163 -16.84 -15.22 2.90
N ILE A 164 -16.99 -16.51 2.59
CA ILE A 164 -17.72 -17.49 3.39
C ILE A 164 -16.69 -18.26 4.24
N PRO A 165 -16.53 -17.95 5.55
CA PRO A 165 -15.41 -18.47 6.35
C PRO A 165 -15.39 -19.99 6.51
N THR A 166 -16.56 -20.62 6.46
CA THR A 166 -16.74 -22.05 6.68
C THR A 166 -16.56 -22.88 5.42
N LYS A 167 -16.48 -22.25 4.24
CA LYS A 167 -16.47 -22.94 2.95
C LYS A 167 -15.17 -22.67 2.20
N ILE A 168 -14.22 -23.58 2.38
CA ILE A 168 -12.94 -23.55 1.67
C ILE A 168 -13.10 -24.29 0.35
N SER A 169 -12.58 -23.72 -0.74
CA SER A 169 -12.51 -24.40 -2.04
C SER A 169 -11.24 -24.07 -2.78
N ARG A 170 -10.90 -24.96 -3.70
CA ARG A 170 -9.82 -24.79 -4.66
C ARG A 170 -10.38 -24.34 -6.01
N THR A 171 -9.84 -23.26 -6.56
CA THR A 171 -10.23 -22.72 -7.87
C THR A 171 -9.01 -22.56 -8.76
N ILE A 172 -9.14 -22.87 -10.06
CA ILE A 172 -8.09 -22.57 -11.05
C ILE A 172 -8.22 -21.10 -11.44
N ILE A 173 -7.15 -20.34 -11.23
CA ILE A 173 -7.08 -18.91 -11.58
C ILE A 173 -6.49 -18.74 -12.97
N SER A 174 -5.43 -19.48 -13.26
CA SER A 174 -4.83 -19.52 -14.60
C SER A 174 -4.19 -20.87 -14.88
N ASP A 175 -3.95 -21.15 -16.15
CA ASP A 175 -3.17 -22.28 -16.63
C ASP A 175 -2.09 -21.77 -17.58
N ARG A 176 -1.33 -22.70 -18.18
CA ARG A 176 -0.31 -22.39 -19.20
C ARG A 176 0.86 -21.58 -18.68
N ILE A 177 1.10 -21.61 -17.37
CA ILE A 177 2.24 -20.91 -16.75
C ILE A 177 3.51 -21.69 -17.07
N LYS A 178 4.57 -20.98 -17.49
CA LYS A 178 5.82 -21.60 -17.91
C LYS A 178 6.57 -22.23 -16.74
N TYR A 179 7.55 -23.06 -17.06
CA TYR A 179 8.52 -23.59 -16.10
C TYR A 179 9.45 -22.52 -15.52
N GLN A 180 9.77 -21.48 -16.28
CA GLN A 180 10.63 -20.38 -15.85
C GLN A 180 10.12 -19.07 -16.46
N PRO A 181 10.36 -17.92 -15.81
CA PRO A 181 9.93 -16.64 -16.35
C PRO A 181 10.87 -16.20 -17.47
N ASP A 182 10.31 -15.58 -18.52
CA ASP A 182 11.11 -15.10 -19.66
C ASP A 182 11.72 -13.72 -19.42
N ASP A 183 11.08 -12.93 -18.55
CA ASP A 183 11.47 -11.56 -18.27
C ASP A 183 11.91 -11.41 -16.81
N VAL A 184 12.67 -10.35 -16.53
CA VAL A 184 13.07 -9.96 -15.18
C VAL A 184 12.16 -8.84 -14.73
N MET A 185 11.27 -9.14 -13.79
CA MET A 185 10.53 -8.11 -13.05
C MET A 185 11.48 -7.51 -11.98
N PRO A 186 11.90 -6.24 -12.09
CA PRO A 186 12.80 -5.63 -11.13
C PRO A 186 12.08 -5.35 -9.82
N CYS A 187 12.62 -5.81 -8.69
CA CYS A 187 12.10 -5.46 -7.36
C CYS A 187 12.91 -4.30 -6.76
N ASP A 188 12.25 -3.43 -5.99
CA ASP A 188 12.88 -2.33 -5.27
C ASP A 188 13.68 -2.84 -4.05
N ASN A 189 14.83 -3.45 -4.33
CA ASN A 189 15.73 -4.00 -3.31
C ASN A 189 16.29 -2.90 -2.39
N ILE A 190 16.38 -1.65 -2.88
CA ILE A 190 16.85 -0.50 -2.10
C ILE A 190 15.91 -0.23 -0.93
N ARG A 191 14.60 -0.43 -1.13
CA ARG A 191 13.58 -0.33 -0.07
C ARG A 191 13.30 -1.66 0.63
N GLY A 192 14.19 -2.64 0.52
CA GLY A 192 14.10 -3.91 1.22
C GLY A 192 13.02 -4.88 0.68
N TRP A 193 12.58 -4.73 -0.56
CA TRP A 193 11.68 -5.71 -1.17
C TRP A 193 12.41 -7.02 -1.41
N THR A 194 11.71 -8.14 -1.18
CA THR A 194 12.25 -9.48 -1.41
C THR A 194 11.70 -10.04 -2.71
N GLN A 195 12.60 -10.42 -3.63
CA GLN A 195 12.24 -11.10 -4.86
C GLN A 195 12.24 -12.62 -4.68
N ARG A 196 11.23 -13.28 -5.25
CA ARG A 196 11.15 -14.74 -5.36
C ARG A 196 10.71 -15.15 -6.76
N LYS A 197 11.25 -16.27 -7.24
CA LYS A 197 10.85 -16.88 -8.51
C LYS A 197 10.31 -18.27 -8.22
N VAL A 198 9.09 -18.55 -8.66
CA VAL A 198 8.42 -19.85 -8.52
C VAL A 198 7.89 -20.22 -9.89
N LYS A 199 8.66 -21.05 -10.60
CA LYS A 199 8.47 -21.35 -12.02
C LYS A 199 8.30 -20.06 -12.85
N GLY A 200 7.32 -20.02 -13.76
CA GLY A 200 6.97 -18.85 -14.55
C GLY A 200 6.39 -17.67 -13.77
N ILE A 201 6.40 -17.67 -12.42
CA ILE A 201 5.92 -16.55 -11.61
C ILE A 201 7.10 -15.87 -10.90
N ILE A 202 7.14 -14.54 -10.98
CA ILE A 202 8.01 -13.70 -10.16
C ILE A 202 7.14 -12.99 -9.14
N ILE A 203 7.54 -12.99 -7.87
CA ILE A 203 6.87 -12.24 -6.80
C ILE A 203 7.88 -11.30 -6.15
N CYS A 204 7.56 -10.01 -6.08
CA CYS A 204 8.24 -9.07 -5.20
C CYS A 204 7.33 -8.80 -3.99
N THR A 205 7.79 -9.07 -2.78
CA THR A 205 7.04 -8.73 -1.54
C THR A 205 7.73 -7.59 -0.80
N ALA A 206 6.95 -6.59 -0.39
CA ALA A 206 7.45 -5.49 0.42
C ALA A 206 7.87 -5.96 1.83
N PRO A 207 8.83 -5.28 2.50
CA PRO A 207 9.39 -5.69 3.79
C PRO A 207 8.35 -5.84 4.91
N PHE A 208 7.23 -5.12 4.83
CA PHE A 208 6.14 -5.19 5.83
C PHE A 208 5.01 -6.12 5.42
N ASN A 209 5.20 -6.94 4.37
CA ASN A 209 4.17 -7.86 3.88
C ASN A 209 2.83 -7.18 3.54
N LYS A 210 2.86 -5.90 3.17
CA LYS A 210 1.68 -5.09 2.80
C LYS A 210 1.51 -4.90 1.31
N ALA A 211 2.53 -5.21 0.53
CA ALA A 211 2.47 -5.10 -0.92
C ALA A 211 3.08 -6.34 -1.54
N ALA A 212 2.49 -6.74 -2.65
CA ALA A 212 3.05 -7.74 -3.53
C ALA A 212 2.93 -7.25 -4.96
N GLU A 213 4.00 -7.42 -5.71
CA GLU A 213 4.01 -7.34 -7.16
C GLU A 213 4.21 -8.74 -7.71
N ILE A 214 3.44 -9.10 -8.72
CA ILE A 214 3.40 -10.44 -9.28
C ILE A 214 3.54 -10.33 -10.78
N GLY A 215 4.51 -11.05 -11.34
CA GLY A 215 4.70 -11.25 -12.76
C GLY A 215 4.38 -12.69 -13.12
N ILE A 216 3.59 -12.92 -14.16
CA ILE A 216 3.26 -14.26 -14.66
C ILE A 216 3.73 -14.36 -16.12
N SER A 217 4.58 -15.34 -16.39
CA SER A 217 4.99 -15.79 -17.72
C SER A 217 4.20 -17.04 -18.11
N ALA A 218 3.51 -16.96 -19.23
CA ALA A 218 2.70 -18.05 -19.78
C ALA A 218 3.05 -18.34 -21.23
N GLU A 219 2.75 -19.55 -21.69
CA GLU A 219 2.99 -19.97 -23.06
C GLU A 219 1.80 -20.69 -23.69
N THR A 220 1.66 -20.58 -25.00
CA THR A 220 0.69 -21.39 -25.76
C THR A 220 1.31 -21.92 -27.03
N VAL A 221 0.86 -23.11 -27.42
CA VAL A 221 1.18 -23.70 -28.72
C VAL A 221 0.34 -23.02 -29.80
N LEU A 222 1.00 -22.47 -30.81
CA LEU A 222 0.43 -21.90 -32.02
C LEU A 222 0.35 -22.95 -33.14
N GLN A 223 -0.36 -22.64 -34.24
CA GLN A 223 -0.37 -23.52 -35.40
C GLN A 223 1.04 -23.66 -36.01
N GLY A 224 1.40 -24.90 -36.37
CA GLY A 224 2.70 -25.23 -36.94
C GLY A 224 3.82 -25.43 -35.91
N ASN A 225 3.51 -25.85 -34.68
CA ASN A 225 4.47 -26.06 -33.58
C ASN A 225 5.28 -24.81 -33.23
N LYS A 226 4.77 -23.61 -33.57
CA LYS A 226 5.30 -22.35 -33.07
C LYS A 226 4.78 -22.14 -31.64
N TYR A 227 5.52 -21.38 -30.84
CA TYR A 227 5.13 -21.07 -29.47
C TYR A 227 5.00 -19.57 -29.34
N SER A 228 4.01 -19.13 -28.57
CA SER A 228 3.88 -17.75 -28.14
C SER A 228 4.03 -17.68 -26.64
N THR A 229 4.83 -16.71 -26.20
CA THR A 229 5.13 -16.47 -24.80
C THR A 229 4.66 -15.08 -24.44
N ILE A 230 4.01 -14.95 -23.29
CA ILE A 230 3.58 -13.66 -22.76
C ILE A 230 4.02 -13.54 -21.32
N THR A 231 4.57 -12.38 -20.96
CA THR A 231 4.87 -12.02 -19.58
C THR A 231 4.17 -10.72 -19.26
N LYS A 232 3.43 -10.70 -18.15
CA LYS A 232 2.73 -9.52 -17.63
C LYS A 232 2.99 -9.42 -16.13
N SER A 233 3.08 -8.20 -15.61
CA SER A 233 3.17 -7.95 -14.17
C SER A 233 2.12 -6.96 -13.69
N SER A 234 1.72 -7.10 -12.44
CA SER A 234 0.81 -6.18 -11.75
C SER A 234 1.11 -6.18 -10.25
N GLY A 235 0.83 -5.07 -9.58
CA GLY A 235 1.15 -4.88 -8.16
C GLY A 235 -0.02 -4.28 -7.38
N GLY A 236 -0.11 -4.71 -6.11
CA GLY A 236 -1.16 -4.26 -5.19
C GLY A 236 -0.61 -3.94 -3.81
N TYR A 237 -1.19 -2.92 -3.20
CA TYR A 237 -1.00 -2.59 -1.78
C TYR A 237 -2.26 -2.97 -1.01
N ALA A 238 -2.11 -3.71 0.09
CA ALA A 238 -3.16 -4.01 1.04
C ALA A 238 -3.79 -2.71 1.54
N LYS A 239 -5.07 -2.49 1.21
CA LYS A 239 -5.84 -1.30 1.59
C LYS A 239 -6.34 -1.38 3.02
N ILE A 240 -6.37 -2.58 3.60
CA ILE A 240 -6.95 -2.84 4.91
C ILE A 240 -5.92 -2.51 5.99
N GLN A 241 -6.25 -1.47 6.74
CA GLN A 241 -5.49 -1.00 7.88
C GLN A 241 -5.67 -2.00 9.02
N ASP A 242 -4.67 -2.84 9.23
CA ASP A 242 -4.56 -3.61 10.46
C ASP A 242 -4.10 -2.65 11.56
N GLU A 243 -4.89 -2.53 12.63
CA GLU A 243 -4.54 -1.75 13.82
C GLU A 243 -3.20 -2.24 14.41
N ASN A 244 -2.88 -3.54 14.25
CA ASN A 244 -1.59 -4.12 14.66
C ASN A 244 -0.41 -3.74 13.75
N LEU A 245 -0.65 -3.16 12.56
CA LEU A 245 0.40 -2.72 11.62
C LEU A 245 0.43 -1.20 11.41
N ILE A 246 -0.58 -0.47 11.90
CA ILE A 246 -0.37 0.93 12.33
C ILE A 246 0.58 0.96 13.55
N GLY A 247 0.71 -0.17 14.26
CA GLY A 247 1.79 -0.43 15.21
C GLY A 247 3.19 -0.59 14.59
N ASP A 248 3.30 -0.95 13.31
CA ASP A 248 4.56 -1.51 12.77
C ASP A 248 5.30 -0.64 11.76
N ILE A 249 4.67 0.46 11.29
CA ILE A 249 5.44 1.62 10.80
C ILE A 249 6.24 2.25 11.96
N GLY A 250 5.91 1.89 13.22
CA GLY A 250 6.72 2.11 14.42
C GLY A 250 7.65 0.95 14.77
N SER A 251 7.17 -0.31 14.86
CA SER A 251 7.98 -1.39 15.45
C SER A 251 9.14 -1.93 14.61
N SER A 252 9.18 -1.69 13.30
CA SER A 252 10.38 -2.01 12.51
C SER A 252 11.51 -0.98 12.67
N PHE A 253 11.21 0.21 13.18
CA PHE A 253 12.21 1.16 13.71
C PHE A 253 12.57 0.84 15.19
N PHE A 254 11.76 0.04 15.88
CA PHE A 254 12.01 -0.42 17.25
C PHE A 254 12.54 -1.83 17.29
N ASN A 255 13.67 -2.07 16.62
CA ASN A 255 14.54 -3.16 17.05
C ASN A 255 15.31 -2.72 18.32
N LEU A 256 14.56 -2.34 19.36
CA LEU A 256 15.09 -2.15 20.72
C LEU A 256 15.16 -3.52 21.38
N SER A 257 16.12 -4.30 20.89
CA SER A 257 16.68 -5.39 21.66
C SER A 257 17.14 -4.82 23.01
N ASN A 258 16.50 -5.28 24.09
CA ASN A 258 16.98 -5.25 25.47
C ASN A 258 16.89 -3.99 26.35
N LYS A 259 15.95 -3.04 26.15
CA LYS A 259 15.52 -2.13 27.24
C LYS A 259 14.01 -1.90 27.21
N GLN A 260 13.39 -1.94 28.40
CA GLN A 260 11.95 -1.80 28.72
C GLN A 260 11.18 -1.00 27.65
N GLN A 261 10.18 -1.61 27.02
CA GLN A 261 9.31 -0.92 26.08
C GLN A 261 8.56 0.22 26.80
N PRO A 262 8.38 1.41 26.18
CA PRO A 262 7.74 2.55 26.84
C PRO A 262 6.23 2.38 27.08
N CYS A 263 5.62 1.37 26.46
CA CYS A 263 4.16 1.20 26.41
C CYS A 263 3.72 -0.19 26.85
N SER A 264 2.63 -0.27 27.62
CA SER A 264 2.03 -1.54 28.03
C SER A 264 1.41 -2.29 26.84
N THR A 265 0.95 -1.54 25.83
CA THR A 265 0.43 -2.04 24.56
C THR A 265 0.90 -1.09 23.44
N PRO A 266 1.96 -1.42 22.69
CA PRO A 266 2.41 -0.59 21.57
C PRO A 266 1.35 -0.49 20.46
N PRO A 267 1.27 0.63 19.73
CA PRO A 267 2.06 1.85 19.91
C PRO A 267 1.37 2.89 20.82
N CYS A 268 2.13 3.66 21.62
CA CYS A 268 1.62 4.88 22.25
C CYS A 268 1.79 6.06 21.30
N CYS A 269 0.72 6.44 20.61
CA CYS A 269 0.72 7.60 19.71
C CYS A 269 -0.26 8.67 20.16
N VAL A 270 0.08 9.92 19.86
CA VAL A 270 -0.80 11.08 19.97
C VAL A 270 -1.06 11.56 18.55
N PHE A 271 -2.31 11.48 18.09
CA PHE A 271 -2.67 11.78 16.69
C PHE A 271 -1.80 11.05 15.65
N GLY A 272 -1.46 9.78 15.90
CA GLY A 272 -0.61 8.98 14.99
C GLY A 272 0.90 9.26 15.09
N THR A 273 1.33 10.26 15.86
CA THR A 273 2.74 10.48 16.20
C THR A 273 3.11 9.63 17.41
N CYS A 274 3.93 8.60 17.21
CA CYS A 274 4.25 7.62 18.24
C CYS A 274 5.53 7.96 18.99
N SER A 275 5.55 7.70 20.30
CA SER A 275 6.76 7.85 21.07
C SER A 275 7.73 6.70 20.81
N THR A 276 9.00 7.05 20.66
CA THR A 276 10.08 6.15 20.29
C THR A 276 11.06 5.86 21.42
N THR A 277 10.90 6.54 22.56
CA THR A 277 11.90 6.62 23.63
C THR A 277 11.27 6.34 25.00
N ASN A 278 12.11 6.00 25.97
CA ASN A 278 11.70 5.88 27.38
C ASN A 278 11.59 7.24 28.09
N GLU A 279 11.66 8.35 27.33
CA GLU A 279 11.51 9.71 27.84
C GLU A 279 10.58 10.49 26.93
N GLN A 280 9.45 10.94 27.46
CA GLN A 280 8.41 11.61 26.70
C GLN A 280 8.14 12.99 27.26
N THR A 281 8.31 14.00 26.42
CA THR A 281 7.96 15.38 26.77
C THR A 281 6.85 15.90 25.86
N TYR A 282 5.68 16.17 26.43
CA TYR A 282 4.56 16.75 25.69
C TYR A 282 4.54 18.27 25.83
N TYR A 283 4.55 19.00 24.72
CA TYR A 283 4.28 20.43 24.66
C TYR A 283 2.89 20.67 24.11
N ILE A 284 1.99 21.20 24.93
CA ILE A 284 0.58 21.40 24.59
C ILE A 284 0.31 22.90 24.52
N ASP A 285 -0.04 23.38 23.34
CA ASP A 285 -0.53 24.73 23.14
C ASP A 285 -1.85 24.91 23.89
N VAL A 286 -1.91 25.96 24.71
CA VAL A 286 -3.12 26.38 25.40
C VAL A 286 -3.44 27.83 25.10
N SER A 287 -3.01 28.34 23.95
CA SER A 287 -3.37 29.67 23.44
C SER A 287 -4.88 29.82 23.23
N GLY A 288 -5.33 31.06 23.05
CA GLY A 288 -6.76 31.35 22.86
C GLY A 288 -7.36 30.70 21.61
N SER A 289 -6.57 30.50 20.54
CA SER A 289 -7.02 29.89 19.28
C SER A 289 -7.47 28.44 19.45
N MET A 290 -6.85 27.71 20.39
CA MET A 290 -7.18 26.32 20.69
C MET A 290 -8.64 26.11 21.13
N ARG A 291 -9.33 27.19 21.56
CA ARG A 291 -10.78 27.19 21.85
C ARG A 291 -11.63 27.24 20.57
N GLY A 292 -11.19 27.98 19.57
CA GLY A 292 -11.93 28.28 18.35
C GLY A 292 -11.76 27.23 17.26
N CYS A 293 -10.59 26.60 17.16
CA CYS A 293 -10.35 25.55 16.17
C CYS A 293 -11.06 24.24 16.54
N ARG A 294 -11.32 23.40 15.53
CA ARG A 294 -12.03 22.12 15.66
C ARG A 294 -11.15 20.97 15.19
N ALA A 295 -11.20 19.86 15.92
CA ALA A 295 -10.57 18.59 15.56
C ALA A 295 -11.35 17.43 16.19
N LYS A 296 -11.54 16.32 15.46
CA LYS A 296 -12.28 15.13 15.92
C LYS A 296 -13.65 15.46 16.55
N GLY A 297 -14.38 16.44 15.99
CA GLY A 297 -15.70 16.85 16.49
C GLY A 297 -15.70 17.65 17.80
N LYS A 298 -14.53 18.01 18.34
CA LYS A 298 -14.34 18.80 19.58
C LYS A 298 -13.53 20.07 19.28
N ASN A 299 -13.36 20.94 20.27
CA ASN A 299 -12.34 22.00 20.13
C ASN A 299 -10.94 21.37 20.20
N CYS A 300 -9.93 22.01 19.62
CA CYS A 300 -8.60 21.39 19.50
C CYS A 300 -7.95 21.11 20.85
N LEU A 301 -8.16 21.96 21.86
CA LEU A 301 -7.61 21.70 23.18
C LEU A 301 -8.20 20.43 23.79
N GLU A 302 -9.51 20.23 23.71
CA GLU A 302 -10.16 19.03 24.22
C GLU A 302 -9.73 17.78 23.44
N ALA A 303 -9.58 17.88 22.11
CA ALA A 303 -9.02 16.79 21.31
C ALA A 303 -7.58 16.45 21.71
N ALA A 304 -6.73 17.46 21.92
CA ALA A 304 -5.35 17.29 22.37
C ALA A 304 -5.27 16.68 23.78
N LYS A 305 -6.09 17.17 24.71
CA LYS A 305 -6.19 16.62 26.08
C LYS A 305 -6.54 15.14 26.06
N GLU A 306 -7.55 14.76 25.28
CA GLU A 306 -7.99 13.37 25.18
C GLU A 306 -6.89 12.45 24.64
N GLU A 307 -6.24 12.84 23.54
CA GLU A 307 -5.17 12.03 22.94
C GLU A 307 -3.95 11.91 23.84
N VAL A 308 -3.52 13.01 24.49
CA VAL A 308 -2.40 12.97 25.42
C VAL A 308 -2.73 12.13 26.66
N MET A 309 -3.91 12.29 27.26
CA MET A 309 -4.32 11.47 28.41
C MET A 309 -4.44 9.99 28.04
N LYS A 310 -4.98 9.68 26.85
CA LYS A 310 -5.05 8.30 26.33
C LYS A 310 -3.66 7.69 26.18
N ASN A 311 -2.68 8.49 25.74
CA ASN A 311 -1.30 8.05 25.65
C ASN A 311 -0.66 7.83 27.04
N ILE A 312 -0.74 8.81 27.94
CA ILE A 312 -0.20 8.73 29.30
C ILE A 312 -0.72 7.49 30.06
N ASN A 313 -1.99 7.13 29.88
CA ASN A 313 -2.58 5.93 30.49
C ASN A 313 -1.85 4.64 30.08
N LYS A 314 -1.36 4.56 28.84
CA LYS A 314 -0.68 3.41 28.25
C LYS A 314 0.82 3.34 28.54
N LEU A 315 1.40 4.37 29.15
CA LEU A 315 2.83 4.37 29.48
C LEU A 315 3.15 3.35 30.57
N ASN A 316 4.23 2.61 30.36
CA ASN A 316 4.75 1.65 31.34
C ASN A 316 5.36 2.36 32.55
N PRO A 317 5.34 1.71 33.73
CA PRO A 317 6.11 2.18 34.87
C PRO A 317 7.60 2.36 34.52
N GLY A 318 8.23 3.42 35.03
CA GLY A 318 9.64 3.73 34.80
C GLY A 318 9.94 4.64 33.60
N VAL A 319 9.01 4.83 32.67
CA VAL A 319 9.16 5.82 31.58
C VAL A 319 9.25 7.22 32.16
N MET A 320 10.22 8.02 31.74
CA MET A 320 10.32 9.42 32.14
C MET A 320 9.28 10.25 31.39
N LEU A 321 8.43 10.97 32.10
CA LEU A 321 7.40 11.83 31.52
C LEU A 321 7.65 13.28 31.92
N GLN A 322 7.34 14.20 31.01
CA GLN A 322 7.10 15.61 31.31
C GLN A 322 5.90 16.09 30.47
N VAL A 323 5.10 16.97 31.06
CA VAL A 323 4.03 17.68 30.35
C VAL A 323 4.23 19.18 30.55
N VAL A 324 4.28 19.91 29.45
CA VAL A 324 4.47 21.35 29.42
C VAL A 324 3.27 21.95 28.70
N LYS A 325 2.54 22.82 29.37
CA LYS A 325 1.58 23.69 28.67
C LYS A 325 2.29 24.97 28.26
N PHE A 326 1.92 25.54 27.12
CA PHE A 326 2.44 26.84 26.73
C PHE A 326 1.37 27.73 26.13
N ASN A 327 1.49 29.02 26.42
CA ASN A 327 0.78 30.10 25.74
C ASN A 327 1.78 31.25 25.53
N SER A 328 1.61 32.40 26.17
CA SER A 328 2.63 33.47 26.20
C SER A 328 3.93 33.06 26.92
N TYR A 329 3.86 32.02 27.75
CA TYR A 329 5.01 31.39 28.43
C TYR A 329 4.77 29.89 28.61
N SER A 330 5.83 29.14 28.96
CA SER A 330 5.75 27.70 29.22
C SER A 330 5.62 27.41 30.71
N THR A 331 4.72 26.50 31.09
CA THR A 331 4.56 25.98 32.45
C THR A 331 4.78 24.47 32.45
N PHE A 332 5.81 24.02 33.16
CA PHE A 332 6.14 22.61 33.33
C PHE A 332 5.29 22.02 34.45
N LEU A 333 4.76 20.81 34.25
CA LEU A 333 4.09 20.04 35.31
C LEU A 333 5.02 19.84 36.50
N TRP A 334 6.26 19.43 36.21
CA TRP A 334 7.31 19.29 37.22
C TRP A 334 8.45 20.27 36.90
N PRO A 335 8.60 21.39 37.63
CA PRO A 335 9.63 22.39 37.37
C PRO A 335 11.07 21.87 37.41
N GLY A 336 11.29 20.80 38.20
CA GLY A 336 12.57 20.11 38.37
C GLY A 336 12.91 19.09 37.28
N GLY A 337 12.12 18.97 36.21
CA GLY A 337 12.39 18.06 35.10
C GLY A 337 11.42 16.88 35.03
N SER A 338 11.68 15.95 34.10
CA SER A 338 10.85 14.76 33.89
C SER A 338 10.86 13.84 35.12
N LYS A 339 9.77 13.08 35.32
CA LYS A 339 9.65 12.09 36.41
C LYS A 339 9.28 10.71 35.86
N ALA A 340 9.81 9.68 36.50
CA ALA A 340 9.45 8.30 36.18
C ALA A 340 7.96 8.03 36.42
N ILE A 341 7.34 7.29 35.50
CA ILE A 341 5.94 6.93 35.58
C ILE A 341 5.72 5.88 36.68
N ASN A 342 4.81 6.21 37.58
CA ASN A 342 4.21 5.33 38.57
C ASN A 342 2.73 5.75 38.74
N PRO A 343 1.90 5.05 39.54
CA PRO A 343 0.50 5.42 39.69
C PRO A 343 0.27 6.90 40.06
N ASP A 344 1.09 7.46 40.96
CA ASP A 344 0.96 8.83 41.45
C ASP A 344 1.36 9.87 40.40
N THR A 345 2.53 9.70 39.76
CA THR A 345 3.01 10.62 38.73
C THR A 345 2.13 10.56 37.47
N LYS A 346 1.59 9.37 37.14
CA LYS A 346 0.59 9.20 36.08
C LYS A 346 -0.69 9.97 36.41
N ALA A 347 -1.22 9.84 37.63
CA ALA A 347 -2.40 10.58 38.07
C ALA A 347 -2.19 12.10 38.06
N GLN A 348 -1.02 12.58 38.53
CA GLN A 348 -0.64 14.00 38.47
C GLN A 348 -0.63 14.52 37.03
N ALA A 349 -0.02 13.80 36.09
CA ALA A 349 0.06 14.21 34.70
C ALA A 349 -1.30 14.26 34.02
N ILE A 350 -2.13 13.23 34.22
CA ILE A 350 -3.51 13.22 33.71
C ILE A 350 -4.30 14.38 34.31
N ASN A 351 -4.17 14.64 35.61
CA ASN A 351 -4.87 15.73 36.26
C ASN A 351 -4.45 17.11 35.72
N PHE A 352 -3.16 17.30 35.47
CA PHE A 352 -2.64 18.52 34.86
C PHE A 352 -3.20 18.74 33.46
N VAL A 353 -3.17 17.72 32.60
CA VAL A 353 -3.71 17.79 31.24
C VAL A 353 -5.22 18.06 31.27
N ARG A 354 -5.97 17.40 32.16
CA ARG A 354 -7.42 17.59 32.29
C ARG A 354 -7.82 19.04 32.61
N HIS A 355 -6.99 19.75 33.39
CA HIS A 355 -7.27 21.12 33.84
C HIS A 355 -6.72 22.21 32.92
N LEU A 356 -6.13 21.86 31.77
CA LEU A 356 -5.71 22.85 30.79
C LEU A 356 -6.91 23.66 30.29
N ARG A 357 -6.71 24.98 30.19
CA ARG A 357 -7.68 25.95 29.72
C ARG A 357 -7.03 26.85 28.66
N PRO A 358 -7.75 27.19 27.58
CA PRO A 358 -7.21 28.05 26.54
C PRO A 358 -7.14 29.50 27.01
N GLY A 359 -6.08 30.22 26.63
CA GLY A 359 -5.87 31.63 26.92
C GLY A 359 -4.44 32.10 26.62
N GLY A 360 -4.27 33.38 26.29
CA GLY A 360 -2.98 33.97 25.93
C GLY A 360 -2.57 33.73 24.47
N GLY A 361 -1.33 34.09 24.13
CA GLY A 361 -0.77 33.92 22.79
C GLY A 361 -0.06 32.58 22.59
N THR A 362 0.72 32.46 21.52
CA THR A 362 1.48 31.25 21.17
C THR A 362 2.99 31.54 21.20
N ASN A 363 3.67 31.12 22.26
CA ASN A 363 5.11 31.30 22.46
C ASN A 363 5.72 30.08 23.17
N PRO A 364 6.14 29.06 22.42
CA PRO A 364 6.72 27.84 22.98
C PRO A 364 8.22 27.97 23.29
N TRP A 365 8.89 29.04 22.84
CA TRP A 365 10.33 29.04 22.62
C TRP A 365 11.18 28.93 23.89
N SER A 366 10.84 29.66 24.95
CA SER A 366 11.58 29.59 26.21
C SER A 366 11.52 28.20 26.84
N GLY A 367 10.34 27.58 26.81
CA GLY A 367 10.16 26.22 27.28
C GLY A 367 10.92 25.22 26.41
N LEU A 368 10.73 25.27 25.10
CA LEU A 368 11.40 24.33 24.18
C LEU A 368 12.93 24.44 24.28
N MET A 369 13.48 25.65 24.45
CA MET A 369 14.92 25.85 24.67
C MET A 369 15.39 25.23 25.99
N LYS A 370 14.61 25.34 27.07
CA LYS A 370 14.93 24.67 28.32
C LYS A 370 14.95 23.14 28.15
N SER A 371 14.01 22.59 27.38
CA SER A 371 13.92 21.13 27.16
C SER A 371 15.01 20.59 26.23
N ILE A 372 15.43 21.31 25.18
CA ILE A 372 16.51 20.85 24.29
C ILE A 372 17.87 20.76 25.02
N GLN A 373 18.05 21.61 26.03
CA GLN A 373 19.25 21.65 26.87
C GLN A 373 19.24 20.58 27.98
N ASP A 374 18.08 19.99 28.30
CA ASP A 374 17.97 18.96 29.33
C ASP A 374 18.52 17.63 28.81
N GLN A 375 19.46 17.04 29.55
CA GLN A 375 20.08 15.76 29.19
C GLN A 375 19.07 14.62 29.14
N ASN A 376 18.01 14.68 29.96
CA ASN A 376 17.01 13.62 30.13
C ASN A 376 15.79 13.79 29.20
N VAL A 377 15.99 14.51 28.09
CA VAL A 377 14.97 14.71 27.05
C VAL A 377 15.54 14.19 25.74
N SER A 378 14.97 13.11 25.25
CA SER A 378 15.27 12.53 23.94
C SER A 378 14.19 12.79 22.89
N GLN A 379 12.93 13.00 23.31
CA GLN A 379 11.82 13.28 22.40
C GLN A 379 10.87 14.35 22.96
N ILE A 380 10.50 15.29 22.10
CA ILE A 380 9.47 16.30 22.32
C ILE A 380 8.33 16.07 21.32
N ILE A 381 7.10 15.98 21.81
CA ILE A 381 5.88 15.97 21.01
C ILE A 381 5.20 17.33 21.19
N LEU A 382 5.24 18.15 20.15
CA LEU A 382 4.74 19.53 20.14
C LEU A 382 3.38 19.60 19.45
N ILE A 383 2.36 20.08 20.16
CA ILE A 383 0.97 20.15 19.68
C ILE A 383 0.54 21.61 19.67
N SER A 384 0.12 22.15 18.53
CA SER A 384 -0.29 23.56 18.39
C SER A 384 -1.26 23.80 17.24
N ASP A 385 -2.11 24.82 17.38
CA ASP A 385 -2.97 25.37 16.33
C ASP A 385 -2.58 26.81 15.94
N GLY A 386 -1.49 27.33 16.51
CA GLY A 386 -1.17 28.75 16.53
C GLY A 386 0.09 29.12 15.73
N TYR A 387 0.07 30.34 15.21
CA TYR A 387 1.26 30.96 14.63
C TYR A 387 2.14 31.59 15.71
N THR A 388 3.46 31.50 15.55
CA THR A 388 4.44 32.22 16.37
C THR A 388 5.63 32.67 15.54
N SER A 389 6.41 33.64 16.04
CA SER A 389 7.67 34.06 15.38
C SER A 389 8.64 32.89 15.37
N SER A 390 9.17 32.52 14.19
CA SER A 390 10.20 31.49 14.07
C SER A 390 11.62 32.00 14.35
N TYR A 391 11.78 33.29 14.65
CA TYR A 391 13.06 33.94 14.92
C TYR A 391 13.12 34.50 16.35
N GLY A 392 14.34 34.50 16.91
CA GLY A 392 14.65 35.15 18.17
C GLY A 392 16.10 35.00 18.59
N GLY A 393 16.38 35.41 19.82
CA GLY A 393 17.71 35.27 20.41
C GLY A 393 18.02 33.82 20.79
N CYS A 394 19.13 33.30 20.30
CA CYS A 394 19.69 32.01 20.70
C CYS A 394 21.22 32.10 20.74
N ASN A 395 21.82 31.75 21.88
CA ASN A 395 23.27 31.78 22.10
C ASN A 395 23.93 33.12 21.70
N GLY A 396 23.28 34.23 22.07
CA GLY A 396 23.75 35.58 21.75
C GLY A 396 23.59 35.99 20.27
N ARG A 397 22.94 35.17 19.43
CA ARG A 397 22.68 35.47 18.01
C ARG A 397 21.18 35.56 17.74
N TYR A 398 20.78 36.48 16.86
CA TYR A 398 19.41 36.51 16.35
C TYR A 398 19.31 35.58 15.13
N GLN A 399 18.57 34.49 15.27
CA GLN A 399 18.47 33.45 14.23
C GLN A 399 17.13 32.72 14.29
N LYS A 400 16.87 31.82 13.33
CA LYS A 400 15.72 30.91 13.41
C LYS A 400 15.88 29.97 14.60
N TYR A 401 14.81 29.74 15.35
CA TYR A 401 14.82 28.76 16.44
C TYR A 401 15.11 27.34 15.93
N ALA A 402 14.64 26.97 14.73
CA ALA A 402 14.93 25.67 14.14
C ALA A 402 16.43 25.45 13.89
N ASP A 403 17.15 26.47 13.41
CA ASP A 403 18.60 26.41 13.20
C ASP A 403 19.36 26.36 14.54
N CYS A 404 18.89 27.13 15.52
CA CYS A 404 19.39 27.06 16.89
C CYS A 404 19.25 25.64 17.48
N PHE A 405 18.11 24.98 17.29
CA PHE A 405 17.87 23.64 17.83
C PHE A 405 18.75 22.59 17.14
N SER A 406 18.97 22.74 15.83
CA SER A 406 19.94 21.93 15.10
C SER A 406 21.37 22.12 15.64
N GLN A 407 21.77 23.34 15.99
CA GLN A 407 23.06 23.60 16.62
C GLN A 407 23.17 22.95 18.01
N TYR A 408 22.11 23.00 18.82
CA TYR A 408 22.08 22.30 20.10
C TYR A 408 22.22 20.79 19.95
N ASN A 409 21.51 20.17 18.99
CA ASN A 409 21.65 18.73 18.74
C ASN A 409 23.08 18.37 18.32
N LYS A 410 23.75 19.18 17.49
CA LYS A 410 25.17 18.97 17.16
C LYS A 410 26.08 19.07 18.39
N GLN A 411 25.79 19.99 19.31
CA GLN A 411 26.54 20.10 20.57
C GLN A 411 26.31 18.89 21.48
N ARG A 412 25.08 18.37 21.54
CA ARG A 412 24.74 17.14 22.28
C ARG A 412 25.49 15.94 21.71
N GLU A 413 25.44 15.76 20.39
CA GLU A 413 26.15 14.68 19.70
C GLU A 413 27.66 14.76 19.96
N ALA A 414 28.25 15.97 19.90
CA ALA A 414 29.66 16.17 20.22
C ALA A 414 30.01 15.88 21.70
N ALA A 415 29.05 16.04 22.60
CA ALA A 415 29.17 15.68 24.02
C ALA A 415 28.83 14.20 24.32
N GLY A 416 28.50 13.40 23.29
CA GLY A 416 28.14 11.99 23.43
C GLY A 416 26.72 11.74 23.92
N TRP A 417 25.82 12.73 23.81
CA TRP A 417 24.40 12.59 24.12
C TRP A 417 23.57 12.40 22.85
N ASP A 418 22.46 11.69 22.99
CA ASP A 418 21.50 11.54 21.90
C ASP A 418 20.90 12.92 21.52
N PRO A 419 20.72 13.19 20.21
CA PRO A 419 20.04 14.39 19.76
C PRO A 419 18.56 14.35 20.16
N VAL A 420 18.00 15.52 20.47
CA VAL A 420 16.58 15.62 20.82
C VAL A 420 15.75 15.68 19.54
N LYS A 421 14.77 14.78 19.45
CA LYS A 421 13.82 14.73 18.34
C LYS A 421 12.58 15.57 18.66
N VAL A 422 12.17 16.49 17.77
CA VAL A 422 10.92 17.25 17.92
C VAL A 422 9.89 16.81 16.89
N ASP A 423 8.93 16.00 17.29
CA ASP A 423 7.77 15.68 16.46
C ASP A 423 6.66 16.71 16.68
N SER A 424 6.12 17.27 15.60
CA SER A 424 5.11 18.33 15.67
C SER A 424 3.76 17.88 15.13
N ILE A 425 2.69 18.34 15.76
CA ILE A 425 1.29 18.06 15.42
C ILE A 425 0.56 19.40 15.28
N SER A 426 0.35 19.80 14.03
CA SER A 426 -0.38 21.00 13.65
C SER A 426 -1.88 20.68 13.61
N ILE A 427 -2.69 21.36 14.42
CA ILE A 427 -4.14 21.13 14.49
C ILE A 427 -4.89 22.28 13.80
N GLY A 428 -5.84 21.94 12.92
CA GLY A 428 -6.69 22.88 12.19
C GLY A 428 -6.00 23.54 11.00
N LEU A 429 -4.96 24.33 11.26
CA LEU A 429 -4.13 24.95 10.23
C LEU A 429 -2.90 24.08 9.91
N ASP A 430 -2.27 24.35 8.77
CA ASP A 430 -1.06 23.65 8.32
C ASP A 430 0.19 24.49 8.56
N PHE A 431 0.80 24.33 9.74
CA PHE A 431 2.13 24.87 10.07
C PHE A 431 3.25 23.89 9.73
N CYS A 432 2.93 22.74 9.13
CA CYS A 432 3.88 21.75 8.62
C CYS A 432 4.33 22.03 7.18
N ARG A 433 3.59 22.86 6.44
CA ARG A 433 3.94 23.32 5.09
C ARG A 433 5.35 23.90 5.00
N SER A 434 5.91 23.96 3.80
CA SER A 434 7.20 24.63 3.56
C SER A 434 7.21 26.06 4.10
N GLY A 435 8.22 26.40 4.90
CA GLY A 435 8.33 27.68 5.62
C GLY A 435 7.44 27.81 6.87
N GLY A 436 6.67 26.79 7.22
CA GLY A 436 5.92 26.71 8.48
C GLY A 436 6.85 26.37 9.65
N TRP A 437 6.68 27.06 10.77
CA TRP A 437 7.61 26.97 11.91
C TRP A 437 7.67 25.56 12.54
N MET A 438 6.53 24.84 12.56
CA MET A 438 6.46 23.45 13.06
C MET A 438 7.12 22.47 12.09
N GLY A 439 6.97 22.69 10.78
CA GLY A 439 7.68 21.92 9.77
C GLY A 439 9.19 22.13 9.85
N GLU A 440 9.64 23.39 9.96
CA GLU A 440 11.06 23.73 10.06
C GLU A 440 11.73 23.12 11.30
N ILE A 441 11.13 23.27 12.49
CA ILE A 441 11.71 22.74 13.72
C ILE A 441 11.79 21.21 13.69
N SER A 442 10.74 20.53 13.20
CA SER A 442 10.72 19.08 13.13
C SER A 442 11.79 18.57 12.17
N ASN A 443 11.86 19.14 10.96
CA ASN A 443 12.82 18.73 9.95
C ASN A 443 14.27 18.93 10.41
N LYS A 444 14.57 20.02 11.12
CA LYS A 444 15.92 20.35 11.62
C LYS A 444 16.34 19.54 12.86
N THR A 445 15.42 18.85 13.49
CA THR A 445 15.65 18.02 14.70
C THR A 445 15.36 16.53 14.44
N ASN A 446 15.36 16.09 13.18
CA ASN A 446 15.07 14.71 12.79
C ASN A 446 13.68 14.20 13.22
N GLY A 447 12.74 15.12 13.43
CA GLY A 447 11.35 14.85 13.75
C GLY A 447 10.42 14.84 12.54
N LYS A 448 9.14 14.52 12.79
CA LYS A 448 8.08 14.56 11.77
C LYS A 448 7.04 15.61 12.14
N CYS A 449 6.48 16.27 11.13
CA CYS A 449 5.35 17.18 11.30
C CYS A 449 4.09 16.57 10.68
N SER A 450 3.00 16.49 11.45
CA SER A 450 1.71 15.94 11.03
C SER A 450 0.62 17.01 11.13
N VAL A 451 -0.33 17.00 10.19
CA VAL A 451 -1.48 17.92 10.17
C VAL A 451 -2.74 17.16 10.52
N ILE A 452 -3.50 17.67 11.49
CA ILE A 452 -4.80 17.13 11.91
C ILE A 452 -5.87 18.16 11.55
N ARG A 453 -6.89 17.72 10.82
CA ARG A 453 -8.03 18.55 10.40
C ARG A 453 -9.31 18.14 11.12
#